data_AF-A0A523K230-F1
#
_entry.id   AF-A0A523K230-F1
#
_cell.length_a   1.000
_cell.length_b   1.000
_cell.length_c   1.000
_cell.angle_alpha   90.00
_cell.angle_beta   90.00
_cell.angle_gamma   90.00
#
_symmetry.space_group_name_H-M   'P 1'
#
loop_
_entity.id
_entity.type
_entity.pdbx_description
1 polymer ?
#
loop_
_entity_poly.entity_id
_entity_poly.type
_entity_poly.pdbx_seq_one_letter_code
_entity_poly.pdbx_strand_id
1 'polypeptide(L)'
;MSPIIGGNAVKGPIAKMMSELGVPQSARAVADHYDDLLTGFVLDDADRGAIADLPCLHTRILMESEEDKTTLAIQVLKFAREIADKARQRS
;
A
#
# COMPACT_ATOMS: atom_id res chain seq x y z
N MET A 1 -2.12 3.06 0.83
CA MET A 1 -0.79 2.79 0.23
C MET A 1 0.19 2.56 1.36
N SER A 2 1.01 1.52 1.27
CA SER A 2 2.01 1.16 2.28
C SER A 2 3.15 2.18 2.30
N PRO A 3 3.68 2.58 3.48
CA PRO A 3 4.96 3.25 3.64
C PRO A 3 6.14 2.27 3.81
N ILE A 4 5.88 0.97 3.77
CA ILE A 4 6.84 -0.12 3.97
C ILE A 4 7.21 -0.76 2.63
N ILE A 5 8.50 -1.03 2.43
CA ILE A 5 9.07 -1.81 1.34
C ILE A 5 9.92 -2.93 1.93
N GLY A 6 9.56 -4.19 1.67
CA GLY A 6 10.36 -5.36 2.02
C GLY A 6 10.70 -5.42 3.51
N GLY A 7 9.72 -5.10 4.36
CA GLY A 7 9.89 -5.07 5.82
C GLY A 7 10.54 -3.80 6.40
N ASN A 8 10.80 -2.76 5.60
CA ASN A 8 11.46 -1.53 6.04
C ASN A 8 10.63 -0.29 5.69
N ALA A 9 10.47 0.66 6.63
CA ALA A 9 9.84 1.93 6.31
C ALA A 9 10.74 2.79 5.43
N VAL A 10 10.19 3.38 4.37
CA VAL A 10 10.96 4.09 3.34
C VAL A 10 11.62 5.35 3.87
N LYS A 11 10.87 6.22 4.55
CA LYS A 11 11.34 7.51 5.07
C LYS A 11 10.58 7.91 6.33
N GLY A 12 11.22 8.78 7.12
CA GLY A 12 10.58 9.52 8.21
C GLY A 12 10.46 8.74 9.53
N PRO A 13 9.66 9.25 10.49
CA PRO A 13 9.60 8.71 11.84
C PRO A 13 8.81 7.39 11.95
N ILE A 14 8.25 6.87 10.84
CA ILE A 14 7.37 5.69 10.84
C ILE A 14 8.10 4.46 11.39
N ALA A 15 9.34 4.19 10.96
CA ALA A 15 10.11 3.05 11.48
C ALA A 15 10.27 3.12 13.01
N LYS A 16 10.65 4.29 13.52
CA LYS A 16 10.83 4.52 14.96
C LYS A 16 9.51 4.37 15.71
N MET A 17 8.45 5.01 15.22
CA MET A 17 7.12 4.96 15.82
C MET A 17 6.57 3.52 15.87
N MET A 18 6.67 2.77 14.78
CA MET A 18 6.23 1.37 14.75
C MET A 18 7.03 0.50 15.72
N SER A 19 8.35 0.72 15.82
CA SER A 19 9.18 0.05 16.82
C SER A 19 8.79 0.40 18.26
N GLU A 20 8.52 1.68 18.54
CA GLU A 20 8.10 2.16 19.87
C GLU A 20 6.73 1.63 20.28
N LEU A 21 5.83 1.45 19.30
CA LEU A 21 4.49 0.89 19.51
C LEU A 21 4.46 -0.64 19.45
N GLY A 22 5.59 -1.32 19.20
CA GLY A 22 5.65 -2.78 19.07
C GLY A 22 4.90 -3.33 17.85
N VAL A 23 4.69 -2.51 16.82
CA VAL A 23 3.98 -2.88 15.59
C VAL A 23 4.97 -3.42 14.56
N PRO A 24 4.70 -4.59 13.92
CA PRO A 24 5.58 -5.12 12.89
C PRO A 24 5.71 -4.16 11.70
N GLN A 25 6.94 -3.90 11.24
CA GLN A 25 7.18 -3.08 10.04
C GLN A 25 6.86 -3.89 8.77
N SER A 26 5.58 -4.10 8.48
CA SER A 26 5.13 -4.87 7.33
C SER A 26 3.97 -4.19 6.63
N ALA A 27 3.82 -4.43 5.33
CA ALA A 27 2.65 -3.97 4.57
C ALA A 27 1.34 -4.50 5.18
N ARG A 28 1.35 -5.73 5.70
CA ARG A 28 0.21 -6.34 6.40
C ARG A 28 -0.19 -5.56 7.65
N ALA A 29 0.76 -5.26 8.53
CA ALA A 29 0.47 -4.50 9.75
C ALA A 29 -0.08 -3.10 9.46
N VAL A 30 0.37 -2.47 8.37
CA VAL A 30 -0.20 -1.18 7.93
C VAL A 30 -1.62 -1.37 7.41
N ALA A 31 -1.90 -2.43 6.66
CA ALA A 31 -3.27 -2.73 6.23
C ALA A 31 -4.20 -3.00 7.42
N ASP A 32 -3.76 -3.83 8.37
CA ASP A 32 -4.50 -4.16 9.60
C ASP A 32 -4.77 -2.91 10.46
N HIS A 33 -3.91 -1.88 10.40
CA HIS A 33 -4.15 -0.62 11.13
C HIS A 33 -5.35 0.17 10.58
N TYR A 34 -5.63 0.07 9.27
CA TYR A 34 -6.78 0.72 8.63
C TYR A 34 -7.99 -0.20 8.52
N ASP A 35 -7.78 -1.52 8.53
CA ASP A 35 -8.80 -2.57 8.64
C ASP A 35 -9.99 -2.35 7.67
N ASP A 36 -11.22 -2.38 8.18
CA ASP A 36 -12.49 -2.21 7.44
C ASP A 36 -12.61 -0.90 6.65
N LEU A 37 -11.74 0.08 6.88
CA LEU A 37 -11.74 1.33 6.10
C LEU A 37 -11.17 1.13 4.69
N LEU A 38 -10.46 0.03 4.43
CA LEU A 38 -9.78 -0.21 3.16
C LEU A 38 -10.70 -0.88 2.12
N THR A 39 -10.85 -0.23 0.96
CA THR A 39 -11.45 -0.86 -0.24
C THR A 39 -10.39 -1.44 -1.19
N GLY A 40 -9.14 -1.05 -1.00
CA GLY A 40 -8.01 -1.39 -1.86
C GLY A 40 -6.70 -0.98 -1.20
N PHE A 41 -5.62 -1.69 -1.50
CA PHE A 41 -4.29 -1.38 -0.95
C PHE A 41 -3.22 -1.38 -2.02
N VAL A 42 -2.23 -0.51 -1.85
CA VAL A 42 -1.11 -0.34 -2.77
C VAL A 42 0.15 -0.63 -1.98
N LEU A 43 0.97 -1.56 -2.43
CA LEU A 43 2.18 -2.03 -1.76
C LEU A 43 3.29 -2.31 -2.76
N ASP A 44 4.52 -2.37 -2.26
CA ASP A 44 5.68 -2.64 -3.10
C ASP A 44 5.67 -4.05 -3.68
N ASP A 45 6.36 -4.23 -4.81
CA ASP A 45 6.62 -5.55 -5.38
C ASP A 45 7.38 -6.47 -4.41
N ALA A 46 8.23 -5.90 -3.56
CA ALA A 46 8.96 -6.63 -2.52
C ALA A 46 8.04 -7.27 -1.46
N ASP A 47 6.83 -6.72 -1.25
CA ASP A 47 5.85 -7.20 -0.27
C ASP A 47 4.72 -8.02 -0.94
N ARG A 48 4.95 -8.51 -2.16
CA ARG A 48 3.98 -9.34 -2.88
C ARG A 48 3.56 -10.55 -2.06
N GLY A 49 2.25 -10.75 -1.96
CA GLY A 49 1.66 -11.84 -1.18
C GLY A 49 1.48 -11.55 0.32
N ALA A 50 1.90 -10.38 0.82
CA ALA A 50 1.68 -9.99 2.22
C ALA A 50 0.19 -9.82 2.58
N ILE A 51 -0.67 -9.60 1.58
CA ILE A 51 -2.09 -9.36 1.71
C ILE A 51 -2.81 -10.25 0.69
N ALA A 52 -3.83 -10.99 1.13
CA ALA A 52 -4.58 -11.96 0.31
C ALA A 52 -6.10 -11.74 0.37
N ASP A 53 -6.57 -11.00 1.37
CA ASP A 53 -7.95 -10.76 1.76
C ASP A 53 -8.53 -9.45 1.18
N LEU A 54 -7.76 -8.74 0.35
CA LEU A 54 -8.05 -7.37 -0.06
C LEU A 54 -7.51 -7.12 -1.47
N PRO A 55 -8.24 -6.41 -2.36
CA PRO A 55 -7.70 -5.98 -3.64
C PRO A 55 -6.37 -5.22 -3.48
N CYS A 56 -5.34 -5.66 -4.20
CA CYS A 56 -4.01 -5.08 -4.12
C CYS A 56 -3.46 -4.66 -5.48
N LEU A 57 -2.82 -3.50 -5.51
CA LEU A 57 -1.88 -3.08 -6.55
C LEU A 57 -0.46 -3.29 -6.04
N HIS A 58 0.26 -4.22 -6.66
CA HIS A 58 1.70 -4.40 -6.46
C HIS A 58 2.44 -3.58 -7.50
N THR A 59 3.27 -2.64 -7.05
CA THR A 59 4.09 -1.80 -7.91
C THR A 59 5.22 -1.18 -7.12
N ARG A 60 6.30 -0.74 -7.77
CA ARG A 60 7.37 0.05 -7.13
C ARG A 60 6.77 1.32 -6.52
N ILE A 61 6.82 1.43 -5.18
CA ILE A 61 6.32 2.62 -4.46
C ILE A 61 7.42 3.60 -4.06
N LEU A 62 8.69 3.24 -4.26
CA LEU A 62 9.83 4.13 -4.03
C LEU A 62 9.89 5.21 -5.10
N MET A 63 9.68 6.46 -4.70
CA MET A 63 9.71 7.63 -5.56
C MET A 63 11.02 8.42 -5.37
N GLU A 64 11.93 8.32 -6.35
CA GLU A 64 13.24 9.00 -6.34
C GLU A 64 13.26 10.20 -7.29
N SER A 65 12.31 10.27 -8.22
CA SER A 65 12.12 11.33 -9.21
C SER A 65 10.65 11.78 -9.30
N GLU A 66 10.40 12.91 -9.98
CA GLU A 66 9.04 13.34 -10.33
C GLU A 66 8.36 12.37 -11.32
N GLU A 67 9.15 11.69 -12.15
CA GLU A 67 8.66 10.67 -13.08
C GLU A 67 8.13 9.45 -12.31
N ASP A 68 8.81 9.02 -11.25
CA ASP A 68 8.33 7.93 -10.38
C ASP A 68 7.01 8.30 -9.72
N LYS A 69 6.89 9.53 -9.21
CA LYS A 69 5.65 10.03 -8.61
C LYS A 69 4.50 10.00 -9.61
N THR A 70 4.76 10.48 -10.83
CA THR A 70 3.75 10.54 -11.90
C THR A 70 3.31 9.14 -12.32
N THR A 71 4.27 8.25 -12.54
CA THR A 71 4.03 6.85 -12.89
C THR A 71 3.18 6.16 -11.83
N LEU A 72 3.58 6.29 -10.56
CA LEU A 72 2.85 5.70 -9.44
C LEU A 72 1.43 6.28 -9.33
N ALA A 73 1.28 7.60 -9.45
CA ALA A 73 -0.03 8.25 -9.39
C ALA A 73 -0.98 7.72 -10.47
N ILE A 74 -0.51 7.56 -11.72
CA ILE A 74 -1.29 7.01 -12.83
C ILE A 74 -1.77 5.58 -12.50
N GLN A 75 -0.87 4.73 -12.00
CA GLN A 75 -1.20 3.34 -11.65
C GLN A 75 -2.23 3.27 -10.50
N VAL A 76 -2.05 4.10 -9.48
CA VAL A 76 -2.97 4.19 -8.34
C VAL A 76 -4.36 4.65 -8.77
N LEU A 77 -4.44 5.68 -9.62
CA LEU A 77 -5.72 6.18 -10.15
C LEU A 77 -6.44 5.12 -10.99
N LYS A 78 -5.70 4.39 -11.84
CA LYS A 78 -6.25 3.28 -12.62
C LYS A 78 -6.80 2.18 -11.71
N PHE A 79 -6.03 1.76 -10.72
CA PHE A 79 -6.43 0.75 -9.76
C PHE A 79 -7.68 1.16 -8.95
N ALA A 80 -7.71 2.40 -8.46
CA ALA A 80 -8.86 2.94 -7.74
C ALA A 80 -10.14 2.91 -8.60
N ARG A 81 -10.02 3.23 -9.90
CA ARG A 81 -11.15 3.15 -10.85
C ARG A 81 -11.63 1.71 -10.99
N GLU A 82 -10.72 0.76 -11.21
CA GLU A 82 -11.06 -0.67 -11.38
C GLU A 82 -11.78 -1.24 -10.15
N ILE A 83 -11.36 -0.90 -8.93
CA ILE A 83 -12.03 -1.32 -7.70
C ILE A 83 -13.43 -0.69 -7.63
N ALA A 84 -13.56 0.61 -7.88
CA ALA A 84 -14.84 1.30 -7.82
C ALA A 84 -15.84 0.76 -8.84
N ASP A 85 -15.40 0.39 -10.04
CA ASP A 85 -16.25 -0.23 -11.06
C ASP A 85 -16.72 -1.62 -10.63
N LYS A 86 -15.82 -2.46 -10.08
CA LYS A 86 -16.18 -3.78 -9.56
C LYS A 86 -17.17 -3.71 -8.39
N ALA A 87 -17.03 -2.71 -7.52
CA ALA A 87 -17.96 -2.51 -6.41
C ALA A 87 -19.37 -2.17 -6.91
N ARG A 88 -19.48 -1.29 -7.92
CA ARG A 88 -20.76 -0.93 -8.54
C ARG A 88 -21.47 -2.10 -9.23
N GLN A 89 -20.72 -3.04 -9.80
CA GLN A 89 -21.28 -4.21 -10.50
C GLN A 89 -21.79 -5.31 -9.56
N ARG A 90 -21.41 -5.25 -8.27
CA ARG A 90 -21.82 -6.22 -7.23
C ARG A 90 -23.04 -5.76 -6.43
N SER A 91 -23.56 -4.56 -6.70
CA SER A 91 -24.76 -3.96 -6.09
C SER A 91 -25.97 -4.16 -6.99
#